data_AF-A0A1F4JG05-F1
#
_entry.id   AF-A0A1F4JG05-F1
#
_cell.length_a   1.000
_cell.length_b   1.000
_cell.length_c   1.000
_cell.angle_alpha   90.00
_cell.angle_beta   90.00
_cell.angle_gamma   90.00
#
_symmetry.space_group_name_H-M   'P 1'
#
loop_
_entity.id
_entity.type
_entity.pdbx_description
1 polymer ?
#
loop_
_entity_poly.entity_id
_entity_poly.type
_entity_poly.pdbx_seq_one_letter_code
_entity_poly.pdbx_strand_id
1 'polypeptide(L)'
;MNTEKRMRGTGAGFWGWRALFLVLTVNFLATVGAILAGDFDEAGLPPRMLPMEIFNNGIEALLWLAVLVLSLMKRPRIAPELCVFLAGFLWFDVLTTHPLVMPLPPGFLWWGSALAVIMLVAGRTLVMRRMYAGDSERRDALLPFPATADDFRKTIWLFAVLAFLFAATVWSLLKGDYDQTGLPLVVLPWHAVANGIEALLWLGAATLIWKGSAREAGWVGLFAAGMFSWDALTTAFLPNMPIPWQAVWSPVVICVMLAATNGLRKV
;
A
#
# COMPACT_ATOMS: atom_id res chain seq x y z
N MET A 1 -27.48 25.06 16.82
CA MET A 1 -27.66 23.81 17.61
C MET A 1 -28.32 22.69 16.78
N ASN A 2 -27.91 22.44 15.52
CA ASN A 2 -28.58 21.48 14.61
C ASN A 2 -27.63 20.59 13.77
N THR A 3 -26.31 20.66 13.97
CA THR A 3 -25.33 19.88 13.21
C THR A 3 -25.01 18.51 13.84
N GLU A 4 -25.20 18.34 15.15
CA GLU A 4 -24.90 17.07 15.84
C GLU A 4 -25.89 15.94 15.54
N LYS A 5 -27.14 16.26 15.14
CA LYS A 5 -28.14 15.23 14.80
C LYS A 5 -27.93 14.60 13.43
N ARG A 6 -27.14 15.22 12.53
CA ARG A 6 -27.00 14.77 11.14
C ARG A 6 -25.95 13.67 10.93
N MET A 7 -25.12 13.35 11.93
CA MET A 7 -24.12 12.27 11.85
C MET A 7 -24.39 11.08 12.77
N ARG A 8 -25.51 11.07 13.49
CA ARG A 8 -25.98 9.88 14.25
C ARG A 8 -26.69 8.84 13.36
N GLY A 9 -27.07 9.19 12.13
CA GLY A 9 -27.32 8.21 11.06
C GLY A 9 -26.03 8.10 10.24
N THR A 10 -25.36 6.96 10.09
CA THR A 10 -25.91 5.63 9.82
C THR A 10 -25.01 4.56 10.45
N GLY A 11 -25.56 3.70 11.32
CA GLY A 11 -24.87 2.45 11.72
C GLY A 11 -24.56 1.55 10.52
N ALA A 12 -25.40 1.60 9.48
CA ALA A 12 -25.29 0.80 8.26
C ALA A 12 -23.97 0.99 7.50
N GLY A 13 -23.48 2.24 7.33
CA GLY A 13 -22.22 2.48 6.61
C GLY A 13 -20.99 1.91 7.30
N PHE A 14 -21.02 1.77 8.63
CA PHE A 14 -19.90 1.22 9.40
C PHE A 14 -19.83 -0.30 9.36
N TRP A 15 -20.98 -0.96 9.42
CA TRP A 15 -21.06 -2.40 9.20
C TRP A 15 -20.74 -2.75 7.74
N GLY A 16 -21.08 -1.87 6.79
CA GLY A 16 -20.67 -2.01 5.39
C GLY A 16 -19.15 -2.11 5.20
N TRP A 17 -18.37 -1.23 5.85
CA TRP A 17 -16.90 -1.31 5.77
C TRP A 17 -16.33 -2.58 6.41
N ARG A 18 -16.90 -3.04 7.54
CA ARG A 18 -16.48 -4.30 8.16
C ARG A 18 -16.78 -5.51 7.29
N ALA A 19 -17.96 -5.52 6.65
CA ALA A 19 -18.30 -6.54 5.67
C ALA A 19 -17.32 -6.52 4.50
N LEU A 20 -16.93 -5.33 4.00
CA LEU A 20 -15.89 -5.21 2.97
C LEU A 20 -14.57 -5.84 3.43
N PHE A 21 -14.08 -5.53 4.65
CA PHE A 21 -12.80 -6.10 5.14
C PHE A 21 -12.86 -7.63 5.27
N LEU A 22 -14.01 -8.16 5.67
CA LEU A 22 -14.23 -9.62 5.68
C LEU A 22 -14.22 -10.19 4.26
N VAL A 23 -14.91 -9.55 3.31
CA VAL A 23 -14.93 -9.97 1.90
C VAL A 23 -13.52 -9.96 1.33
N LEU A 24 -12.71 -8.93 1.61
CA LEU A 24 -11.31 -8.86 1.19
C LEU A 24 -10.49 -10.01 1.78
N THR A 25 -10.61 -10.24 3.09
CA THR A 25 -9.94 -11.37 3.77
C THR A 25 -10.26 -12.70 3.07
N VAL A 26 -11.53 -12.97 2.81
CA VAL A 26 -11.97 -14.20 2.15
C VAL A 26 -11.50 -14.26 0.70
N ASN A 27 -11.54 -13.14 -0.01
CA ASN A 27 -11.08 -13.06 -1.40
C ASN A 27 -9.60 -13.43 -1.52
N PHE A 28 -8.72 -12.85 -0.70
CA PHE A 28 -7.29 -13.18 -0.72
C PHE A 28 -7.00 -14.62 -0.28
N LEU A 29 -7.75 -15.17 0.70
CA LEU A 29 -7.64 -16.59 1.05
C LEU A 29 -8.10 -17.50 -0.09
N ALA A 30 -9.14 -17.10 -0.82
CA ALA A 30 -9.61 -17.83 -2.00
C ALA A 30 -8.56 -17.79 -3.12
N THR A 31 -7.89 -16.64 -3.34
CA THR A 31 -6.77 -16.53 -4.28
C THR A 31 -5.62 -17.47 -3.91
N VAL A 32 -5.24 -17.56 -2.63
CA VAL A 32 -4.26 -18.54 -2.16
C VAL A 32 -4.70 -19.97 -2.50
N GLY A 33 -5.97 -20.31 -2.24
CA GLY A 33 -6.53 -21.62 -2.57
C GLY A 33 -6.49 -21.94 -4.07
N ALA A 34 -6.82 -20.97 -4.91
CA ALA A 34 -6.77 -21.10 -6.37
C ALA A 34 -5.35 -21.32 -6.90
N ILE A 35 -4.36 -20.57 -6.37
CA ILE A 35 -2.95 -20.77 -6.74
C ILE A 35 -2.49 -22.18 -6.33
N LEU A 36 -2.83 -22.63 -5.11
CA LEU A 36 -2.48 -23.98 -4.64
C LEU A 36 -3.20 -25.10 -5.42
N ALA A 37 -4.34 -24.81 -6.04
CA ALA A 37 -5.08 -25.75 -6.87
C ALA A 37 -4.52 -25.87 -8.30
N GLY A 38 -3.56 -25.03 -8.69
CA GLY A 38 -2.95 -25.01 -10.02
C GLY A 38 -3.67 -24.11 -11.03
N ASP A 39 -4.64 -23.28 -10.60
CA ASP A 39 -5.41 -22.40 -11.50
C ASP A 39 -4.52 -21.35 -12.21
N PHE A 40 -3.29 -21.17 -11.73
CA PHE A 40 -2.30 -20.21 -12.23
C PHE A 40 -1.11 -20.86 -12.95
N ASP A 41 -1.09 -22.19 -13.12
CA ASP A 41 0.05 -22.90 -13.72
C ASP A 41 0.31 -22.50 -15.18
N GLU A 42 -0.75 -22.14 -15.91
CA GLU A 42 -0.66 -21.67 -17.30
C GLU A 42 -0.48 -20.15 -17.42
N ALA A 43 -0.35 -19.43 -16.30
CA ALA A 43 -0.28 -17.96 -16.29
C ALA A 43 1.01 -17.36 -16.87
N GLY A 44 1.99 -18.20 -17.18
CA GLY A 44 3.32 -17.77 -17.64
C GLY A 44 4.17 -17.13 -16.54
N LEU A 45 3.78 -17.28 -15.27
CA LEU A 45 4.60 -16.86 -14.14
C LEU A 45 5.83 -17.77 -14.00
N PRO A 46 7.00 -17.21 -13.64
CA PRO A 46 8.14 -18.00 -13.22
C PRO A 46 7.77 -18.93 -12.05
N PRO A 47 8.26 -20.18 -11.99
CA PRO A 47 7.96 -21.09 -10.88
C PRO A 47 8.30 -20.55 -9.49
N ARG A 48 9.24 -19.60 -9.41
CA ARG A 48 9.62 -18.93 -8.15
C ARG A 48 8.65 -17.83 -7.72
N MET A 49 7.83 -17.30 -8.63
CA MET A 49 6.84 -16.26 -8.31
C MET A 49 5.58 -16.87 -7.68
N LEU A 50 5.16 -18.08 -8.06
CA LEU A 50 3.96 -18.71 -7.49
C LEU A 50 3.99 -18.83 -5.94
N PRO A 51 5.08 -19.29 -5.30
CA PRO A 51 5.18 -19.26 -3.83
C PRO A 51 5.11 -17.85 -3.23
N MET A 52 5.65 -16.84 -3.94
CA MET A 52 5.62 -15.45 -3.49
C MET A 52 4.21 -14.85 -3.63
N GLU A 53 3.48 -15.20 -4.68
CA GLU A 53 2.07 -14.85 -4.83
C GLU A 53 1.21 -15.45 -3.70
N ILE A 54 1.41 -16.73 -3.39
CA ILE A 54 0.76 -17.39 -2.24
C ILE A 54 1.07 -16.64 -0.95
N PHE A 55 2.34 -16.31 -0.72
CA PHE A 55 2.77 -15.63 0.49
C PHE A 55 2.18 -14.22 0.59
N ASN A 56 2.21 -13.45 -0.49
CA ASN A 56 1.68 -12.08 -0.55
C ASN A 56 0.17 -12.04 -0.35
N ASN A 57 -0.58 -12.88 -1.05
CA ASN A 57 -2.03 -13.00 -0.87
C ASN A 57 -2.37 -13.49 0.55
N GLY A 58 -1.55 -14.38 1.13
CA GLY A 58 -1.68 -14.80 2.53
C GLY A 58 -1.48 -13.64 3.52
N ILE A 59 -0.46 -12.80 3.29
CA ILE A 59 -0.23 -11.59 4.09
C ILE A 59 -1.40 -10.61 3.95
N GLU A 60 -1.87 -10.35 2.73
CA GLU A 60 -3.04 -9.51 2.47
C GLU A 60 -4.26 -9.98 3.27
N ALA A 61 -4.58 -11.27 3.21
CA ALA A 61 -5.67 -11.86 3.96
C ALA A 61 -5.53 -11.61 5.48
N LEU A 62 -4.35 -11.88 6.04
CA LEU A 62 -4.08 -11.70 7.47
C LEU A 62 -4.17 -10.22 7.88
N LEU A 63 -3.67 -9.31 7.05
CA LEU A 63 -3.69 -7.89 7.33
C LEU A 63 -5.10 -7.29 7.18
N TRP A 64 -5.91 -7.75 6.21
CA TRP A 64 -7.32 -7.37 6.12
C TRP A 64 -8.14 -7.89 7.31
N LEU A 65 -7.84 -9.10 7.79
CA LEU A 65 -8.41 -9.61 9.03
C LEU A 65 -8.00 -8.74 10.23
N ALA A 66 -6.75 -8.29 10.27
CA ALA A 66 -6.28 -7.36 11.29
C ALA A 66 -7.01 -6.00 11.21
N VAL A 67 -7.25 -5.45 10.02
CA VAL A 67 -8.07 -4.24 9.84
C VAL A 67 -9.48 -4.46 10.40
N LEU A 68 -10.11 -5.60 10.09
CA LEU A 68 -11.42 -5.96 10.63
C LEU A 68 -11.41 -6.01 12.17
N VAL A 69 -10.49 -6.77 12.77
CA VAL A 69 -10.35 -6.91 14.23
C VAL A 69 -10.08 -5.55 14.88
N LEU A 70 -9.16 -4.76 14.35
CA LEU A 70 -8.84 -3.43 14.86
C LEU A 70 -10.05 -2.48 14.74
N SER A 71 -10.83 -2.59 13.66
CA SER A 71 -12.08 -1.82 13.51
C SER A 71 -13.15 -2.25 14.54
N LEU A 72 -13.22 -3.53 14.90
CA LEU A 72 -14.12 -4.10 15.91
C LEU A 72 -13.72 -3.63 17.32
N MET A 73 -12.42 -3.68 17.61
CA MET A 73 -11.81 -3.19 18.85
C MET A 73 -11.81 -1.66 18.96
N LYS A 74 -12.36 -0.95 17.95
CA LYS A 74 -12.36 0.52 17.88
C LYS A 74 -10.94 1.06 18.12
N ARG A 75 -9.96 0.58 17.36
CA ARG A 75 -8.58 1.09 17.29
C ARG A 75 -8.46 2.02 16.08
N PRO A 76 -8.94 3.27 16.16
CA PRO A 76 -9.17 4.12 14.99
C PRO A 76 -7.88 4.75 14.45
N ARG A 77 -6.74 4.49 15.10
CA ARG A 77 -5.43 4.91 14.61
C ARG A 77 -4.85 3.87 13.67
N ILE A 78 -4.76 2.61 14.08
CA ILE A 78 -4.03 1.60 13.30
C ILE A 78 -4.85 1.10 12.11
N ALA A 79 -6.16 0.90 12.27
CA ALA A 79 -7.00 0.32 11.20
C ALA A 79 -7.01 1.15 9.89
N PRO A 80 -7.20 2.49 9.91
CA PRO A 80 -7.13 3.28 8.68
C PRO A 80 -5.75 3.29 8.03
N GLU A 81 -4.70 3.28 8.84
CA GLU A 81 -3.31 3.32 8.38
C GLU A 81 -2.96 2.04 7.63
N LEU A 82 -3.32 0.90 8.22
CA LEU A 82 -3.19 -0.40 7.59
C LEU A 82 -4.04 -0.50 6.32
N CYS A 83 -5.25 0.06 6.32
CA CYS A 83 -6.11 0.10 5.13
C CYS A 83 -5.51 0.89 3.96
N VAL A 84 -4.82 2.02 4.23
CA VAL A 84 -4.15 2.82 3.18
C VAL A 84 -2.91 2.12 2.67
N PHE A 85 -2.13 1.49 3.55
CA PHE A 85 -0.99 0.66 3.17
C PHE A 85 -1.43 -0.50 2.27
N LEU A 86 -2.45 -1.25 2.67
CA LEU A 86 -2.98 -2.38 1.88
C LEU A 86 -3.58 -1.94 0.54
N ALA A 87 -4.19 -0.75 0.48
CA ALA A 87 -4.66 -0.21 -0.80
C ALA A 87 -3.51 0.02 -1.80
N GLY A 88 -2.35 0.48 -1.33
CA GLY A 88 -1.15 0.62 -2.15
C GLY A 88 -0.56 -0.74 -2.54
N PHE A 89 -0.50 -1.65 -1.58
CA PHE A 89 -0.03 -3.03 -1.77
C PHE A 89 -0.80 -3.75 -2.89
N LEU A 90 -2.14 -3.78 -2.80
CA LEU A 90 -3.00 -4.32 -3.85
C LEU A 90 -2.87 -3.57 -5.18
N TRP A 91 -2.76 -2.25 -5.16
CA TRP A 91 -2.77 -1.52 -6.43
C TRP A 91 -1.54 -1.79 -7.29
N PHE A 92 -0.39 -2.04 -6.65
CA PHE A 92 0.79 -2.50 -7.36
C PHE A 92 0.59 -3.89 -7.97
N ASP A 93 -0.01 -4.84 -7.22
CA ASP A 93 -0.41 -6.15 -7.75
C ASP A 93 -1.28 -5.99 -9.01
N VAL A 94 -2.36 -5.22 -8.93
CA VAL A 94 -3.27 -4.99 -10.06
C VAL A 94 -2.52 -4.44 -11.28
N LEU A 95 -1.61 -3.49 -11.09
CA LEU A 95 -0.81 -2.93 -12.19
C LEU A 95 0.10 -3.97 -12.85
N THR A 96 0.72 -4.84 -12.08
CA THR A 96 1.74 -5.79 -12.58
C THR A 96 1.17 -7.13 -13.01
N THR A 97 -0.02 -7.49 -12.51
CA THR A 97 -0.69 -8.77 -12.77
C THR A 97 -1.72 -8.68 -13.91
N HIS A 98 -2.35 -7.53 -14.16
CA HIS A 98 -3.34 -7.43 -15.24
C HIS A 98 -2.85 -7.74 -16.68
N PRO A 99 -1.56 -7.58 -17.06
CA PRO A 99 -1.13 -7.96 -18.40
C PRO A 99 -0.87 -9.48 -18.54
N LEU A 100 -0.94 -10.24 -17.45
CA LEU A 100 -0.70 -11.68 -17.45
C LEU A 100 -1.92 -12.44 -17.97
N VAL A 101 -1.65 -13.58 -18.59
CA VAL A 101 -2.68 -14.49 -19.11
C VAL A 101 -3.22 -15.34 -17.96
N MET A 102 -3.97 -14.70 -17.06
CA MET A 102 -4.57 -15.33 -15.88
C MET A 102 -6.09 -15.35 -16.00
N PRO A 103 -6.79 -16.21 -15.24
CA PRO A 103 -8.25 -16.21 -15.15
C PRO A 103 -8.77 -15.00 -14.34
N LEU A 104 -8.37 -13.79 -14.76
CA LEU A 104 -8.75 -12.54 -14.15
C LEU A 104 -10.13 -12.10 -14.65
N PRO A 105 -10.92 -11.40 -13.82
CA PRO A 105 -12.19 -10.85 -14.26
C PRO A 105 -11.99 -9.86 -15.42
N PRO A 106 -12.92 -9.79 -16.39
CA PRO A 106 -12.87 -8.78 -17.44
C PRO A 106 -12.74 -7.36 -16.86
N GLY A 107 -11.77 -6.61 -17.37
CA GLY A 107 -11.48 -5.27 -16.86
C GLY A 107 -10.80 -5.25 -15.50
N PHE A 108 -10.04 -6.29 -15.14
CA PHE A 108 -9.32 -6.42 -13.86
C PHE A 108 -8.56 -5.16 -13.44
N LEU A 109 -7.87 -4.48 -14.36
CA LEU A 109 -7.19 -3.21 -14.08
C LEU A 109 -8.16 -2.14 -13.52
N TRP A 110 -9.32 -1.97 -14.16
CA TRP A 110 -10.34 -1.00 -13.73
C TRP A 110 -11.01 -1.42 -12.43
N TRP A 111 -11.35 -2.71 -12.32
CA TRP A 111 -11.97 -3.28 -11.14
C TRP A 111 -11.05 -3.17 -9.91
N GLY A 112 -9.79 -3.57 -10.04
CA GLY A 112 -8.78 -3.54 -8.98
C GLY A 112 -8.42 -2.11 -8.58
N SER A 113 -8.31 -1.19 -9.55
CA SER A 113 -8.11 0.23 -9.26
C SER A 113 -9.31 0.83 -8.52
N ALA A 114 -10.53 0.49 -8.92
CA ALA A 114 -11.74 0.91 -8.21
C ALA A 114 -11.78 0.35 -6.78
N LEU A 115 -11.35 -0.90 -6.59
CA LEU A 115 -11.25 -1.53 -5.27
C LEU A 115 -10.23 -0.80 -4.37
N ALA A 116 -9.05 -0.46 -4.88
CA ALA A 116 -8.07 0.34 -4.16
C ALA A 116 -8.63 1.72 -3.75
N VAL A 117 -9.39 2.39 -4.63
CA VAL A 117 -10.07 3.65 -4.30
C VAL A 117 -11.12 3.44 -3.19
N ILE A 118 -11.91 2.37 -3.26
CA ILE A 118 -12.90 2.02 -2.23
C ILE A 118 -12.19 1.78 -0.88
N MET A 119 -11.03 1.11 -0.87
CA MET A 119 -10.22 0.92 0.34
C MET A 119 -9.73 2.24 0.92
N LEU A 120 -9.28 3.18 0.09
CA LEU A 120 -8.89 4.53 0.54
C LEU A 120 -10.08 5.27 1.17
N VAL A 121 -11.29 5.15 0.58
CA VAL A 121 -12.51 5.73 1.13
C VAL A 121 -12.91 5.06 2.45
N ALA A 122 -12.74 3.74 2.57
CA ALA A 122 -12.97 2.99 3.80
C ALA A 122 -12.05 3.49 4.92
N GLY A 123 -10.74 3.57 4.63
CA GLY A 123 -9.73 4.11 5.54
C GLY A 123 -10.07 5.53 5.99
N ARG A 124 -10.39 6.44 5.06
CA ARG A 124 -10.81 7.80 5.37
C ARG A 124 -12.05 7.84 6.27
N THR A 125 -13.02 6.96 6.03
CA THR A 125 -14.25 6.92 6.85
C THR A 125 -13.97 6.46 8.28
N LEU A 126 -13.05 5.51 8.47
CA LEU A 126 -12.58 5.11 9.79
C LEU A 126 -11.91 6.29 10.54
N VAL A 127 -11.15 7.13 9.83
CA VAL A 127 -10.55 8.36 10.40
C VAL A 127 -11.61 9.38 10.80
N MET A 128 -12.59 9.66 9.95
CA MET A 128 -13.60 10.71 10.22
C MET A 128 -14.47 10.36 11.43
N ARG A 129 -14.82 9.09 11.63
CA ARG A 129 -15.59 8.67 12.81
C ARG A 129 -14.87 8.92 14.14
N ARG A 130 -13.53 8.88 14.17
CA ARG A 130 -12.75 9.26 15.35
C ARG A 130 -13.01 10.71 15.75
N MET A 131 -13.03 11.62 14.76
CA MET A 131 -13.22 13.05 15.02
C MET A 131 -14.60 13.35 15.59
N TYR A 132 -15.63 12.59 15.17
CA TYR A 132 -17.01 12.79 15.59
C TYR A 132 -17.45 11.98 16.81
N ALA A 133 -16.71 10.93 17.19
CA ALA A 133 -17.03 10.10 18.36
C ALA A 133 -16.65 10.75 19.71
N GLY A 134 -16.21 12.02 19.73
CA GLY A 134 -15.91 12.72 20.97
C GLY A 134 -14.61 12.30 21.66
N ASP A 135 -13.73 11.56 20.97
CA ASP A 135 -12.36 11.24 21.43
C ASP A 135 -11.42 12.48 21.37
N SER A 136 -11.96 13.67 21.64
CA SER A 136 -11.22 14.93 21.81
C SER A 136 -10.36 14.93 23.07
N GLU A 137 -10.64 14.07 24.06
CA GLU A 137 -9.92 13.99 25.33
C GLU A 137 -8.58 13.22 25.27
N ARG A 138 -8.18 12.70 24.09
CA ARG A 138 -6.82 12.16 23.86
C ARG A 138 -6.04 12.96 22.81
N ARG A 139 -6.22 14.28 22.80
CA ARG A 139 -5.28 15.19 22.12
C ARG A 139 -3.91 15.23 22.84
N ASP A 140 -3.84 14.83 24.11
CA ASP A 140 -2.71 15.19 24.99
C ASP A 140 -1.79 14.02 25.43
N ALA A 141 -1.81 12.88 24.73
CA ALA A 141 -0.81 11.82 24.95
C ALA A 141 -0.08 11.43 23.66
N LEU A 142 -0.02 12.35 22.70
CA LEU A 142 1.00 12.27 21.65
C LEU A 142 2.32 12.59 22.33
N LEU A 143 3.14 11.55 22.55
CA LEU A 143 4.57 11.74 22.81
C LEU A 143 5.06 12.79 21.82
N PRO A 144 5.66 13.90 22.28
CA PRO A 144 6.32 14.81 21.38
C PRO A 144 7.44 14.02 20.73
N PHE A 145 7.25 13.62 19.48
CA PHE A 145 8.40 13.69 18.59
C PHE A 145 8.61 15.20 18.45
N PRO A 146 9.71 15.77 18.94
CA PRO A 146 10.00 17.14 18.60
C PRO A 146 10.23 17.11 17.09
N ALA A 147 9.22 17.41 16.28
CA ALA A 147 9.40 17.57 14.85
C ALA A 147 10.11 18.92 14.71
N THR A 148 11.42 18.90 14.93
CA THR A 148 12.25 20.07 14.70
C THR A 148 12.15 20.40 13.21
N ALA A 149 12.40 21.67 12.84
CA ALA A 149 12.52 22.04 11.44
C ALA A 149 13.53 21.15 10.70
N ASP A 150 14.54 20.63 11.41
CA ASP A 150 15.54 19.71 10.87
C ASP A 150 14.99 18.31 10.59
N ASP A 151 14.09 17.79 11.41
CA ASP A 151 13.46 16.47 11.16
C ASP A 151 12.53 16.51 9.95
N PHE A 152 11.82 17.63 9.75
CA PHE A 152 11.05 17.86 8.53
C PHE A 152 11.95 17.93 7.30
N ARG A 153 13.05 18.69 7.36
CA ARG A 153 14.01 18.75 6.25
C ARG A 153 14.59 17.38 5.91
N LYS A 154 15.00 16.59 6.91
CA LYS A 154 15.48 15.21 6.70
C LYS A 154 14.42 14.33 6.04
N THR A 155 13.16 14.47 6.44
CA THR A 155 12.06 13.69 5.86
C THR A 155 11.77 14.10 4.40
N ILE A 156 11.82 15.41 4.10
CA ILE A 156 11.72 15.92 2.72
C ILE A 156 12.85 15.34 1.86
N TRP A 157 14.08 15.37 2.36
CA TRP A 157 15.24 14.82 1.64
C TRP A 157 15.11 13.32 1.42
N LEU A 158 14.71 12.56 2.45
CA LEU A 158 14.44 11.12 2.32
C LEU A 158 13.42 10.86 1.21
N PHE A 159 12.28 11.56 1.21
CA PHE A 159 11.23 11.35 0.21
C PHE A 159 11.68 11.78 -1.19
N ALA A 160 12.47 12.84 -1.33
CA ALA A 160 13.06 13.23 -2.60
C ALA A 160 14.07 12.19 -3.13
N VAL A 161 14.89 11.60 -2.25
CA VAL A 161 15.81 10.52 -2.61
C VAL A 161 15.03 9.28 -3.04
N LEU A 162 13.98 8.89 -2.32
CA LEU A 162 13.10 7.78 -2.74
C LEU A 162 12.51 8.05 -4.13
N ALA A 163 11.98 9.25 -4.36
CA ALA A 163 11.46 9.63 -5.66
C ALA A 163 12.49 9.46 -6.79
N PHE A 164 13.72 9.89 -6.55
CA PHE A 164 14.81 9.71 -7.51
C PHE A 164 15.17 8.23 -7.73
N LEU A 165 15.23 7.43 -6.66
CA LEU A 165 15.53 5.99 -6.77
C LEU A 165 14.47 5.27 -7.62
N PHE A 166 13.19 5.52 -7.37
CA PHE A 166 12.12 4.94 -8.19
C PHE A 166 12.20 5.42 -9.64
N ALA A 167 12.44 6.71 -9.90
CA ALA A 167 12.65 7.20 -11.26
C ALA A 167 13.86 6.55 -11.95
N ALA A 168 14.94 6.25 -11.21
CA ALA A 168 16.09 5.53 -11.73
C ALA A 168 15.74 4.07 -12.08
N THR A 169 14.88 3.41 -11.29
CA THR A 169 14.41 2.05 -11.64
C THR A 169 13.59 2.04 -12.92
N VAL A 170 12.77 3.06 -13.18
CA VAL A 170 12.06 3.22 -14.47
C VAL A 170 13.04 3.24 -15.63
N TRP A 171 14.09 4.06 -15.51
CA TRP A 171 15.12 4.15 -16.54
C TRP A 171 15.86 2.83 -16.77
N SER A 172 16.15 2.09 -15.70
CA SER A 172 16.81 0.78 -15.75
C SER A 172 15.91 -0.28 -16.40
N LEU A 173 14.61 -0.29 -16.08
CA LEU A 173 13.60 -1.14 -16.75
C LEU A 173 13.52 -0.84 -18.25
N LEU A 174 13.46 0.43 -18.65
CA LEU A 174 13.40 0.84 -20.06
C LEU A 174 14.67 0.51 -20.86
N LYS A 175 15.80 0.33 -20.19
CA LYS A 175 17.07 -0.08 -20.81
C LYS A 175 17.21 -1.60 -21.01
N GLY A 176 16.30 -2.39 -20.43
CA GLY A 176 16.37 -3.85 -20.48
C GLY A 176 17.27 -4.46 -19.41
N ASP A 177 17.65 -3.71 -18.37
CA ASP A 177 18.49 -4.25 -17.27
C ASP A 177 17.77 -5.40 -16.52
N TYR A 178 16.44 -5.48 -16.65
CA TYR A 178 15.59 -6.48 -15.99
C TYR A 178 15.19 -7.65 -16.92
N ASP A 179 15.61 -7.66 -18.18
CA ASP A 179 15.20 -8.69 -19.16
C ASP A 179 15.67 -10.10 -18.76
N GLN A 180 16.73 -10.18 -17.95
CA GLN A 180 17.33 -11.43 -17.47
C GLN A 180 16.78 -11.88 -16.10
N THR A 181 15.83 -11.14 -15.53
CA THR A 181 15.27 -11.42 -14.20
C THR A 181 14.27 -12.57 -14.20
N GLY A 182 13.83 -13.01 -15.38
CA GLY A 182 12.79 -14.00 -15.55
C GLY A 182 11.37 -13.42 -15.44
N LEU A 183 11.20 -12.12 -15.17
CA LEU A 183 9.90 -11.47 -15.30
C LEU A 183 9.37 -11.64 -16.73
N PRO A 184 8.06 -11.89 -16.90
CA PRO A 184 7.44 -11.86 -18.22
C PRO A 184 7.67 -10.49 -18.89
N LEU A 185 8.12 -10.48 -20.14
CA LEU A 185 8.43 -9.23 -20.86
C LEU A 185 7.25 -8.26 -20.92
N VAL A 186 6.01 -8.78 -20.93
CA VAL A 186 4.78 -7.98 -20.92
C VAL A 186 4.57 -7.23 -19.60
N VAL A 187 5.18 -7.68 -18.51
CA VAL A 187 5.05 -7.11 -17.16
C VAL A 187 6.05 -5.97 -16.93
N LEU A 188 7.21 -5.99 -17.59
CA LEU A 188 8.26 -4.98 -17.41
C LEU A 188 7.80 -3.53 -17.65
N PRO A 189 7.03 -3.20 -18.72
CA PRO A 189 6.50 -1.86 -18.89
C PRO A 189 5.58 -1.42 -17.74
N TRP A 190 4.86 -2.37 -17.13
CA TRP A 190 3.94 -2.09 -16.04
C TRP A 190 4.65 -1.89 -14.69
N HIS A 191 5.76 -2.58 -14.43
CA HIS A 191 6.67 -2.18 -13.34
C HIS A 191 7.22 -0.78 -13.58
N ALA A 192 7.59 -0.42 -14.82
CA ALA A 192 8.09 0.92 -15.12
C ALA A 192 7.01 1.99 -14.85
N VAL A 193 5.75 1.71 -15.18
CA VAL A 193 4.61 2.58 -14.85
C VAL A 193 4.42 2.66 -13.33
N ALA A 194 4.38 1.53 -12.62
CA ALA A 194 4.18 1.49 -11.18
C ALA A 194 5.30 2.26 -10.43
N ASN A 195 6.56 2.02 -10.78
CA ASN A 195 7.71 2.72 -10.20
C ASN A 195 7.70 4.22 -10.56
N GLY A 196 7.25 4.59 -11.76
CA GLY A 196 7.05 5.98 -12.14
C GLY A 196 5.99 6.68 -11.27
N ILE A 197 4.89 5.98 -10.97
CA ILE A 197 3.85 6.45 -10.05
C ILE A 197 4.41 6.58 -8.63
N GLU A 198 5.16 5.60 -8.14
CA GLU A 198 5.82 5.69 -6.83
C GLU A 198 6.77 6.88 -6.73
N ALA A 199 7.55 7.14 -7.78
CA ALA A 199 8.42 8.31 -7.86
C ALA A 199 7.62 9.61 -7.69
N LEU A 200 6.48 9.73 -8.38
CA LEU A 200 5.59 10.88 -8.27
C LEU A 200 4.93 10.99 -6.90
N LEU A 201 4.54 9.87 -6.28
CA LEU A 201 3.96 9.84 -4.94
C LEU A 201 4.96 10.30 -3.88
N TRP A 202 6.21 9.83 -3.93
CA TRP A 202 7.26 10.26 -3.02
C TRP A 202 7.62 11.74 -3.19
N LEU A 203 7.72 12.22 -4.44
CA LEU A 203 7.94 13.64 -4.72
C LEU A 203 6.76 14.51 -4.26
N GLY A 204 5.53 14.02 -4.47
CA GLY A 204 4.30 14.64 -3.99
C GLY A 204 4.27 14.75 -2.47
N ALA A 205 4.65 13.67 -1.75
CA ALA A 205 4.75 13.67 -0.31
C ALA A 205 5.80 14.68 0.18
N ALA A 206 7.00 14.73 -0.44
CA ALA A 206 8.02 15.74 -0.12
C ALA A 206 7.48 17.18 -0.29
N THR A 207 6.76 17.42 -1.39
CA THR A 207 6.15 18.72 -1.70
C THR A 207 5.05 19.09 -0.70
N LEU A 208 4.25 18.12 -0.25
CA LEU A 208 3.23 18.34 0.77
C LEU A 208 3.84 18.74 2.12
N ILE A 209 4.94 18.09 2.54
CA ILE A 209 5.66 18.48 3.76
C ILE A 209 6.18 19.91 3.63
N TRP A 210 6.82 20.25 2.49
CA TRP A 210 7.32 21.60 2.22
C TRP A 210 6.22 22.67 2.32
N LYS A 211 4.99 22.34 1.92
CA LYS A 211 3.81 23.21 2.00
C LYS A 211 3.10 23.21 3.37
N GLY A 212 3.61 22.47 4.35
CA GLY A 212 3.01 22.37 5.68
C GLY A 212 1.88 21.34 5.82
N SER A 213 1.66 20.51 4.80
CA SER A 213 0.66 19.42 4.78
C SER A 213 1.28 18.07 5.17
N ALA A 214 1.96 18.02 6.32
CA ALA A 214 2.70 16.84 6.77
C ALA A 214 1.80 15.61 6.95
N ARG A 215 0.58 15.82 7.45
CA ARG A 215 -0.39 14.73 7.65
C ARG A 215 -0.78 14.07 6.33
N GLU A 216 -1.10 14.86 5.31
CA GLU A 216 -1.42 14.38 3.96
C GLU A 216 -0.21 13.66 3.34
N ALA A 217 0.99 14.22 3.51
CA ALA A 217 2.22 13.56 3.07
C ALA A 217 2.41 12.18 3.69
N GLY A 218 2.09 12.03 4.98
CA GLY A 218 2.14 10.75 5.67
C GLY A 218 1.16 9.70 5.11
N TRP A 219 -0.02 10.12 4.63
CA TRP A 219 -0.97 9.20 3.97
C TRP A 219 -0.49 8.79 2.59
N VAL A 220 0.03 9.73 1.80
CA VAL A 220 0.63 9.45 0.48
C VAL A 220 1.81 8.50 0.62
N GLY A 221 2.71 8.76 1.57
CA GLY A 221 3.86 7.89 1.81
C GLY A 221 3.49 6.50 2.34
N LEU A 222 2.39 6.34 3.09
CA LEU A 222 1.91 5.01 3.47
C LEU A 222 1.43 4.19 2.26
N PHE A 223 0.70 4.83 1.36
CA PHE A 223 0.24 4.20 0.13
C PHE A 223 1.41 3.78 -0.75
N ALA A 224 2.39 4.68 -0.95
CA ALA A 224 3.62 4.38 -1.69
C ALA A 224 4.46 3.28 -1.01
N ALA A 225 4.56 3.27 0.32
CA ALA A 225 5.23 2.17 1.04
C ALA A 225 4.51 0.83 0.85
N GLY A 226 3.18 0.84 0.73
CA GLY A 226 2.39 -0.34 0.37
C GLY A 226 2.75 -0.86 -1.03
N MET A 227 2.77 0.03 -2.02
CA MET A 227 3.17 -0.30 -3.40
C MET A 227 4.55 -0.97 -3.44
N PHE A 228 5.56 -0.32 -2.86
CA PHE A 228 6.92 -0.87 -2.82
C PHE A 228 7.01 -2.21 -2.08
N SER A 229 6.18 -2.41 -1.05
CA SER A 229 6.20 -3.66 -0.29
C SER A 229 5.75 -4.84 -1.14
N TRP A 230 4.79 -4.66 -2.04
CA TRP A 230 4.43 -5.69 -3.02
C TRP A 230 5.58 -5.96 -3.98
N ASP A 231 6.09 -4.90 -4.64
CA ASP A 231 7.21 -4.99 -5.60
C ASP A 231 8.40 -5.73 -4.99
N ALA A 232 8.81 -5.33 -3.80
CA ALA A 232 9.91 -5.93 -3.09
C ALA A 232 9.69 -7.42 -2.83
N LEU A 233 8.49 -7.84 -2.43
CA LEU A 233 8.21 -9.25 -2.15
C LEU A 233 8.18 -10.09 -3.41
N THR A 234 7.55 -9.62 -4.49
CA THR A 234 7.47 -10.40 -5.74
C THR A 234 8.80 -10.46 -6.49
N THR A 235 9.67 -9.46 -6.33
CA THR A 235 10.94 -9.39 -7.07
C THR A 235 12.17 -9.83 -6.27
N ALA A 236 12.12 -9.88 -4.93
CA ALA A 236 13.28 -10.20 -4.08
C ALA A 236 14.00 -11.52 -4.38
N PHE A 237 13.30 -12.49 -4.97
CA PHE A 237 13.82 -13.84 -5.23
C PHE A 237 14.01 -14.15 -6.72
N LEU A 238 13.84 -13.15 -7.58
CA LEU A 238 14.10 -13.30 -9.00
C LEU A 238 15.60 -13.49 -9.25
N PRO A 239 15.99 -14.36 -10.20
CA PRO A 239 17.38 -14.47 -10.63
C PRO A 239 17.88 -13.15 -11.22
N ASN A 240 19.20 -12.92 -11.19
CA ASN A 240 19.85 -11.79 -11.89
C ASN A 240 19.27 -10.40 -11.60
N MET A 241 18.66 -10.19 -10.42
CA MET A 241 18.15 -8.87 -10.04
C MET A 241 19.27 -7.83 -10.06
N PRO A 242 19.12 -6.70 -10.79
CA PRO A 242 20.13 -5.64 -10.84
C PRO A 242 20.38 -4.99 -9.47
N ILE A 243 19.42 -5.14 -8.55
CA ILE A 243 19.51 -4.66 -7.17
C ILE A 243 20.07 -5.79 -6.30
N PRO A 244 21.35 -5.76 -5.90
CA PRO A 244 21.93 -6.81 -5.10
C PRO A 244 21.30 -6.81 -3.70
N TRP A 245 21.05 -8.01 -3.15
CA TRP A 245 20.52 -8.19 -1.81
C TRP A 245 19.16 -7.53 -1.56
N GLN A 246 18.31 -7.41 -2.59
CA GLN A 246 16.98 -6.82 -2.47
C GLN A 246 16.15 -7.46 -1.34
N ALA A 247 16.23 -8.78 -1.17
CA ALA A 247 15.58 -9.50 -0.06
C ALA A 247 16.01 -9.01 1.35
N VAL A 248 17.20 -8.43 1.48
CA VAL A 248 17.75 -7.93 2.76
C VAL A 248 17.45 -6.44 2.94
N TRP A 249 17.66 -5.64 1.91
CA TRP A 249 17.52 -4.18 2.03
C TRP A 249 16.07 -3.71 1.91
N SER A 250 15.22 -4.38 1.14
CA SER A 250 13.82 -3.95 0.98
C SER A 250 13.06 -3.89 2.31
N PRO A 251 13.13 -4.90 3.21
CA PRO A 251 12.52 -4.79 4.54
C PRO A 251 13.01 -3.58 5.34
N VAL A 252 14.31 -3.28 5.28
CA VAL A 252 14.91 -2.13 5.97
C VAL A 252 14.38 -0.82 5.40
N VAL A 253 14.34 -0.70 4.07
CA VAL A 253 13.81 0.49 3.37
C VAL A 253 12.33 0.69 3.69
N ILE A 254 11.52 -0.37 3.67
CA ILE A 254 10.11 -0.32 4.07
C ILE A 254 9.97 0.15 5.52
N CYS A 255 10.76 -0.40 6.45
CA CYS A 255 10.76 0.07 7.85
C CYS A 255 11.09 1.57 7.97
N VAL A 256 12.06 2.06 7.20
CA VAL A 256 12.42 3.49 7.17
C VAL A 256 11.29 4.35 6.60
N MET A 257 10.66 3.92 5.50
CA MET A 257 9.48 4.58 4.91
C MET A 257 8.33 4.66 5.93
N LEU A 258 8.02 3.55 6.60
CA LEU A 258 6.96 3.48 7.61
C LEU A 258 7.28 4.32 8.85
N ALA A 259 8.54 4.35 9.30
CA ALA A 259 8.96 5.19 10.41
C ALA A 259 8.83 6.68 10.08
N ALA A 260 9.30 7.10 8.90
CA ALA A 260 9.24 8.48 8.44
C ALA A 260 7.78 8.96 8.29
N THR A 261 6.93 8.16 7.63
CA THR A 261 5.50 8.48 7.46
C THR A 261 4.73 8.49 8.78
N ASN A 262 5.09 7.63 9.74
CA ASN A 262 4.53 7.67 11.09
C ASN A 262 4.94 8.92 11.87
N GLY A 263 6.14 9.45 11.65
CA GLY A 263 6.60 10.72 12.23
C GLY A 263 5.72 11.90 11.80
N LEU A 264 5.42 12.00 10.50
CA LEU A 264 4.65 13.11 9.92
C LEU A 264 3.19 13.18 10.38
N ARG A 265 2.59 12.04 10.74
CA ARG A 265 1.17 11.95 11.12
C ARG A 265 0.92 12.19 12.60
N LYS A 266 1.98 12.40 13.38
CA LYS A 266 1.91 12.81 14.80
C LYS A 266 1.82 14.33 14.95
N VAL A 267 2.05 15.08 13.87
CA VAL A 267 1.97 16.55 13.78
C VAL A 267 0.57 16.94 13.34
#